data_AF-A0A4S4NNA8-F1
#
_entry.id   AF-A0A4S4NNA8-F1
#
_cell.length_a   1.000
_cell.length_b   1.000
_cell.length_c   1.000
_cell.angle_alpha   90.00
_cell.angle_beta   90.00
_cell.angle_gamma   90.00
#
_symmetry.space_group_name_H-M   'P 1'
#
loop_
_entity.id
_entity.type
_entity.pdbx_description
1 polymer ?
#
loop_
_entity_poly.entity_id
_entity_poly.type
_entity_poly.pdbx_seq_one_letter_code
_entity_poly.pdbx_strand_id
1 'polypeptide(L)'
;MKVEVKEKPRLQNGRHVVTITEISEGKSEYKGIPFFAARMETDEGFVEQRFYDSEPSQPILAELMRAVDLEGETLDTEKLVGRQLSVEVHERSYPDPDTGQEKTITEAGHFRRVGEADTSDQPK
;
A
#
# COMPACT_ATOMS: atom_id res chain seq x y z
N MET A 1 24.24 -8.10 -22.66
CA MET A 1 23.23 -7.04 -22.49
C MET A 1 23.17 -6.71 -21.01
N LYS A 2 23.46 -5.47 -20.61
CA LYS A 2 23.25 -5.01 -19.23
C LYS A 2 21.92 -4.27 -19.22
N VAL A 3 20.98 -4.75 -18.42
CA VAL A 3 19.69 -4.08 -18.20
C VAL A 3 19.84 -3.30 -16.90
N GLU A 4 19.76 -1.97 -16.97
CA GLU A 4 19.65 -1.14 -15.76
C GLU A 4 18.20 -1.17 -15.29
N VAL A 5 17.95 -1.84 -14.18
CA VAL A 5 16.66 -1.77 -13.48
C VAL A 5 16.71 -0.55 -12.57
N LYS A 6 16.09 0.55 -12.98
CA LYS A 6 15.87 1.72 -12.13
C LYS A 6 14.52 1.58 -11.45
N GLU A 7 14.49 0.83 -10.36
CA GLU A 7 13.30 0.82 -9.49
C GLU A 7 13.11 2.20 -8.88
N LYS A 8 11.86 2.69 -8.85
CA LYS A 8 11.52 3.94 -8.15
C LYS A 8 11.91 3.82 -6.67
N PRO A 9 12.32 4.90 -5.99
CA PRO A 9 12.55 4.85 -4.55
C PRO A 9 11.23 4.65 -3.79
N ARG A 10 11.30 4.25 -2.52
CA ARG A 10 10.11 4.24 -1.66
C ARG A 10 9.64 5.66 -1.38
N LEU A 11 8.33 5.86 -1.31
CA LEU A 11 7.73 7.11 -0.86
C LEU A 11 8.13 7.37 0.59
N GLN A 12 8.38 8.64 0.87
CA GLN A 12 8.67 9.10 2.23
C GLN A 12 7.37 9.28 3.02
N ASN A 13 7.52 9.44 4.35
CA ASN A 13 6.40 9.71 5.24
C ASN A 13 5.60 10.94 4.80
N GLY A 14 4.28 10.85 4.88
CA GLY A 14 3.35 11.91 4.51
C GLY A 14 2.19 11.44 3.65
N ARG A 15 1.30 12.37 3.29
CA ARG A 15 0.16 12.08 2.42
C ARG A 15 0.55 12.22 0.95
N HIS A 16 0.15 11.26 0.12
CA HIS A 16 0.45 11.18 -1.30
C HIS A 16 -0.78 10.79 -2.11
N VAL A 17 -1.00 11.43 -3.26
CA VAL A 17 -1.91 10.93 -4.30
C VAL A 17 -1.15 9.92 -5.16
N VAL A 18 -1.60 8.67 -5.17
CA VAL A 18 -0.93 7.55 -5.83
C VAL A 18 -1.86 6.87 -6.83
N THR A 19 -1.27 6.18 -7.80
CA THR A 19 -1.98 5.26 -8.69
C THR A 19 -1.64 3.82 -8.33
N ILE A 20 -2.63 2.94 -8.18
CA ILE A 20 -2.39 1.51 -8.04
C ILE A 20 -1.93 0.98 -9.39
N THR A 21 -0.69 0.50 -9.49
CA THR A 21 -0.08 0.08 -10.75
C THR A 21 -0.02 -1.43 -10.90
N GLU A 22 0.04 -2.16 -9.79
CA GLU A 22 0.17 -3.61 -9.79
C GLU A 22 -0.52 -4.21 -8.56
N ILE A 23 -1.09 -5.40 -8.76
CA ILE A 23 -1.57 -6.28 -7.71
C ILE A 23 -0.78 -7.57 -7.79
N SER A 24 -0.24 -8.03 -6.65
CA SER A 24 0.35 -9.35 -6.51
C SER A 24 -0.34 -10.13 -5.40
N GLU A 25 -0.41 -11.45 -5.53
CA GLU A 25 -1.05 -12.32 -4.54
C GLU A 25 -0.02 -13.15 -3.80
N GLY A 26 -0.28 -13.43 -2.53
CA GLY A 26 0.63 -14.19 -1.68
C GLY A 26 -0.04 -14.80 -0.47
N LYS A 27 0.77 -15.42 0.39
CA LYS A 27 0.35 -15.97 1.69
C LYS A 27 1.37 -15.57 2.74
N SER A 28 0.90 -15.27 3.96
CA SER A 28 1.79 -14.93 5.05
C SER A 28 2.67 -16.12 5.42
N GLU A 29 3.97 -15.87 5.61
CA GLU A 29 4.97 -16.92 5.82
C GLU A 29 4.70 -17.74 7.09
N TYR A 30 4.20 -17.09 8.15
CA TYR A 30 4.00 -17.72 9.46
C TYR A 30 2.60 -18.25 9.72
N LYS A 31 1.57 -17.64 9.12
CA LYS A 31 0.17 -17.96 9.42
C LYS A 31 -0.59 -18.52 8.22
N GLY A 32 0.04 -18.55 7.03
CA GLY A 32 -0.59 -19.03 5.80
C GLY A 32 -1.80 -18.21 5.35
N ILE A 33 -1.98 -17.00 5.91
CA ILE A 33 -3.13 -16.13 5.63
C ILE A 33 -2.93 -15.54 4.23
N PRO A 34 -3.87 -15.76 3.30
CA PRO A 34 -3.83 -15.15 1.97
C PRO A 34 -3.79 -13.62 2.06
N PHE A 35 -3.09 -12.98 1.13
CA PHE A 35 -3.12 -11.53 0.98
C PHE A 35 -2.97 -11.16 -0.48
N PHE A 36 -3.39 -9.94 -0.82
CA PHE A 36 -2.89 -9.25 -2.01
C PHE A 36 -2.05 -8.04 -1.61
N ALA A 37 -1.00 -7.75 -2.36
CA ALA A 37 -0.19 -6.56 -2.21
C ALA A 37 -0.50 -5.60 -3.36
N ALA A 38 -0.87 -4.37 -3.00
CA ALA A 38 -1.09 -3.30 -3.97
C ALA A 38 0.15 -2.42 -4.04
N ARG A 39 0.77 -2.36 -5.22
CA ARG A 39 1.84 -1.42 -5.52
C ARG A 39 1.23 -0.10 -5.97
N MET A 40 1.55 0.96 -5.25
CA MET A 40 1.03 2.29 -5.45
C MET A 40 2.16 3.25 -5.80
N GLU A 41 2.05 3.95 -6.91
CA GLU A 41 3.14 4.79 -7.43
C GLU A 41 2.74 6.24 -7.67
N THR A 42 3.75 7.11 -7.55
CA THR A 42 3.78 8.47 -8.11
C THR A 42 4.94 8.57 -9.09
N ASP A 43 5.19 9.75 -9.65
CA ASP A 43 6.42 10.00 -10.42
C ASP A 43 7.69 10.00 -9.54
N GLU A 44 7.53 10.23 -8.24
CA GLU A 44 8.62 10.37 -7.28
C GLU A 44 9.03 9.05 -6.62
N GLY A 45 8.08 8.11 -6.47
CA GLY A 45 8.34 6.88 -5.74
C GLY A 45 7.19 5.88 -5.75
N PHE A 46 7.32 4.86 -4.90
CA PHE A 46 6.27 3.86 -4.68
C PHE A 46 6.08 3.50 -3.19
N VAL A 47 4.90 2.99 -2.86
CA VAL A 47 4.64 2.29 -1.60
C VAL A 47 3.88 0.99 -1.92
N GLU A 48 4.14 -0.07 -1.18
CA GLU A 48 3.42 -1.34 -1.29
C GLU A 48 2.65 -1.57 0.00
N GLN A 49 1.36 -1.86 -0.12
CA GLN A 49 0.53 -2.24 1.01
C GLN A 49 -0.03 -3.64 0.82
N ARG A 50 0.12 -4.48 1.85
CA ARG A 50 -0.50 -5.80 1.91
C ARG A 50 -1.85 -5.73 2.60
N PHE A 51 -2.84 -6.35 1.99
CA PHE A 51 -4.19 -6.52 2.52
C PHE A 51 -4.45 -8.01 2.72
N TYR A 52 -4.53 -8.42 3.98
CA TYR A 52 -4.74 -9.83 4.31
C TYR A 52 -6.22 -10.18 4.23
N ASP A 53 -6.51 -11.38 3.77
CA ASP A 53 -7.84 -11.99 3.85
C ASP A 53 -8.07 -12.51 5.27
N SER A 54 -8.38 -11.58 6.18
CA SER A 54 -8.62 -11.87 7.58
C SER A 54 -9.58 -10.85 8.21
N GLU A 55 -10.29 -11.25 9.27
CA GLU A 55 -11.23 -10.39 10.00
C GLU A 55 -10.60 -9.06 10.47
N PRO A 56 -9.37 -9.02 11.02
CA PRO A 56 -8.73 -7.76 11.42
C PRO A 56 -8.42 -6.81 10.26
N SER A 57 -8.32 -7.32 9.02
CA SER A 57 -8.04 -6.53 7.83
C SER A 57 -9.30 -5.99 7.14
N GLN A 58 -10.50 -6.41 7.58
CA GLN A 58 -11.76 -5.94 6.98
C GLN A 58 -11.94 -4.42 7.04
N PRO A 59 -11.62 -3.71 8.15
CA PRO A 59 -11.77 -2.26 8.21
C PRO A 59 -10.91 -1.51 7.17
N ILE A 60 -9.65 -1.95 6.99
CA ILE A 60 -8.73 -1.32 6.04
C ILE A 60 -9.07 -1.66 4.59
N LEU A 61 -9.63 -2.85 4.32
CA LEU A 61 -10.19 -3.22 3.03
C LEU A 61 -11.41 -2.34 2.67
N ALA A 62 -12.34 -2.15 3.61
CA ALA A 62 -13.49 -1.28 3.42
C ALA A 62 -13.09 0.20 3.24
N GLU A 63 -12.00 0.62 3.86
CA GLU A 63 -11.41 1.94 3.63
C GLU A 63 -10.83 2.08 2.22
N LEU A 64 -10.04 1.11 1.76
CA LEU A 64 -9.52 1.06 0.39
C LEU A 64 -10.67 1.12 -0.62
N MET A 65 -11.69 0.26 -0.47
CA MET A 65 -12.85 0.21 -1.37
C MET A 65 -13.55 1.56 -1.49
N ARG A 66 -13.81 2.23 -0.37
CA ARG A 66 -14.39 3.58 -0.36
C ARG A 66 -13.50 4.61 -1.05
N ALA A 67 -12.18 4.54 -0.85
CA ALA A 67 -11.24 5.48 -1.46
C ALA A 67 -11.17 5.38 -2.99
N VAL A 68 -11.48 4.21 -3.57
CA VAL A 68 -11.45 3.96 -5.02
C VAL A 68 -12.84 3.80 -5.66
N ASP A 69 -13.90 4.15 -4.93
CA ASP A 69 -15.30 4.08 -5.38
C ASP A 69 -15.75 2.67 -5.79
N LEU A 70 -15.33 1.68 -5.03
CA LEU A 70 -15.84 0.32 -5.12
C LEU A 70 -16.80 0.06 -3.96
N GLU A 71 -17.97 -0.49 -4.28
CA GLU A 71 -19.00 -0.86 -3.32
C GLU A 71 -19.20 -2.37 -3.31
N GLY A 72 -19.77 -2.89 -2.22
CA GLY A 72 -20.11 -4.30 -2.05
C GLY A 72 -19.37 -4.98 -0.91
N GLU A 73 -19.67 -6.27 -0.71
CA GLU A 73 -19.09 -7.10 0.34
C GLU A 73 -17.82 -7.84 -0.10
N THR A 74 -17.51 -7.81 -1.41
CA THR A 74 -16.38 -8.51 -2.01
C THR A 74 -15.55 -7.56 -2.87
N LEU A 75 -14.22 -7.65 -2.75
CA LEU A 75 -13.28 -6.88 -3.54
C LEU A 75 -12.72 -7.72 -4.69
N ASP A 76 -13.00 -7.29 -5.91
CA ASP A 76 -12.34 -7.77 -7.12
C ASP A 76 -11.05 -6.97 -7.31
N THR A 77 -9.90 -7.58 -7.01
CA THR A 77 -8.61 -6.92 -6.96
C THR A 77 -8.13 -6.43 -8.33
N GLU A 78 -8.59 -7.05 -9.42
CA GLU A 78 -8.26 -6.61 -10.79
C GLU A 78 -8.81 -5.19 -11.08
N LYS A 79 -9.92 -4.81 -10.43
CA LYS A 79 -10.53 -3.48 -10.57
C LYS A 79 -9.77 -2.35 -9.86
N LEU A 80 -8.75 -2.70 -9.08
CA LEU A 80 -7.92 -1.72 -8.38
C LEU A 80 -6.86 -1.11 -9.31
N VAL A 81 -6.33 -1.88 -10.27
CA VAL A 81 -5.26 -1.40 -11.15
C VAL A 81 -5.73 -0.21 -11.97
N GLY A 82 -4.94 0.86 -11.98
CA GLY A 82 -5.25 2.13 -12.61
C GLY A 82 -6.10 3.09 -11.77
N ARG A 83 -6.60 2.68 -10.60
CA ARG A 83 -7.31 3.58 -9.68
C ARG A 83 -6.35 4.51 -8.96
N GLN A 84 -6.80 5.73 -8.73
CA GLN A 84 -6.08 6.71 -7.93
C GLN A 84 -6.75 6.90 -6.56
N LEU A 85 -5.93 7.13 -5.55
CA LEU A 85 -6.35 7.38 -4.18
C LEU A 85 -5.30 8.21 -3.44
N SER A 86 -5.72 8.85 -2.35
CA SER A 86 -4.84 9.54 -1.41
C SER A 86 -4.49 8.60 -0.26
N VAL A 87 -3.21 8.40 0.00
CA VAL A 87 -2.70 7.50 1.03
C VAL A 87 -1.79 8.25 1.98
N GLU A 88 -1.74 7.81 3.23
CA GLU A 88 -0.73 8.28 4.18
C GLU A 88 0.33 7.20 4.34
N VAL A 89 1.56 7.58 3.99
CA VAL A 89 2.74 6.74 4.10
C VAL A 89 3.35 6.97 5.47
N HIS A 90 3.61 5.86 6.16
CA HIS A 90 4.26 5.84 7.46
C HIS A 90 5.38 4.81 7.49
N GLU A 91 6.37 5.05 8.33
CA GLU A 91 7.42 4.10 8.66
C GLU A 91 7.11 3.44 9.99
N ARG A 92 7.20 2.11 10.00
CA ARG A 92 7.04 1.30 11.19
C ARG A 92 8.28 0.45 11.41
N SER A 93 8.91 0.63 12.55
CA SER A 93 9.95 -0.26 13.05
C SER A 93 9.34 -1.39 13.88
N TYR A 94 9.79 -2.62 13.63
CA TYR A 94 9.50 -3.77 14.47
C TYR A 94 10.74 -4.66 14.62
N PRO A 95 10.90 -5.36 15.74
CA PRO A 95 11.95 -6.37 15.86
C PRO A 95 11.63 -7.53 14.92
N ASP A 96 12.53 -7.79 13.98
CA ASP A 96 12.48 -8.95 13.09
C ASP A 96 12.53 -10.22 13.94
N PRO A 97 11.51 -11.08 13.89
CA PRO A 97 11.40 -12.23 14.78
C PRO A 97 12.46 -13.31 14.51
N ASP A 98 13.06 -13.33 13.32
CA ASP A 98 14.04 -14.33 12.90
C ASP A 98 15.46 -13.93 13.30
N THR A 99 15.76 -12.63 13.21
CA THR A 99 17.11 -12.10 13.43
C THR A 99 17.27 -11.32 14.73
N GLY A 100 16.16 -10.92 15.36
CA GLY A 100 16.13 -10.03 16.53
C GLY A 100 16.55 -8.59 16.24
N GLN A 101 16.82 -8.24 14.98
CA GLN A 101 17.23 -6.90 14.57
C GLN A 101 16.01 -6.02 14.27
N GLU A 102 16.12 -4.72 14.50
CA GLU A 102 15.04 -3.80 14.15
C GLU A 102 14.92 -3.68 12.62
N LYS A 103 13.70 -3.87 12.11
CA LYS A 103 13.36 -3.75 10.69
C LYS A 103 12.34 -2.65 10.52
N THR A 104 12.70 -1.66 9.72
CA THR A 104 11.80 -0.58 9.32
C THR A 104 11.11 -0.96 8.01
N ILE A 105 9.77 -0.90 8.00
CA ILE A 105 8.97 -1.04 6.79
C ILE A 105 8.21 0.25 6.53
N THR A 106 7.97 0.51 5.25
CA THR A 106 7.06 1.56 4.79
C THR A 106 5.69 0.93 4.61
N GLU A 107 4.65 1.52 5.20
CA GLU A 107 3.26 1.08 5.08
C GLU A 107 2.38 2.23 4.59
N ALA A 108 1.29 1.89 3.90
CA ALA A 108 0.28 2.86 3.49
C ALA A 108 -1.04 2.60 4.22
N GLY A 109 -1.63 3.66 4.75
CA GLY A 109 -2.93 3.63 5.41
C GLY A 109 -3.69 4.93 5.22
N HIS A 110 -4.76 5.12 5.98
CA HIS A 110 -5.58 6.34 5.94
C HIS A 110 -6.00 6.72 4.51
N PHE A 111 -6.53 5.74 3.79
CA PHE A 111 -6.96 5.81 2.40
C PHE A 111 -8.15 6.75 2.25
N ARG A 112 -8.04 7.69 1.31
CA ARG A 112 -9.07 8.68 1.00
C ARG A 112 -9.24 8.81 -0.50
N ARG A 113 -10.42 9.30 -0.91
CA ARG A 113 -10.66 9.61 -2.31
C ARG A 113 -9.75 10.77 -2.72
N VAL A 114 -9.32 10.78 -3.99
CA VAL A 114 -8.57 11.93 -4.52
C VAL A 114 -9.42 13.20 -4.38
N GLY A 115 -8.81 14.29 -3.93
CA GLY A 115 -9.49 15.56 -3.66
C GLY A 115 -10.11 15.71 -2.26
N GLU A 116 -10.19 14.64 -1.45
CA GLU A 116 -10.58 14.77 -0.02
C GLU A 116 -9.40 15.18 0.86
N ALA A 117 -8.17 14.84 0.43
CA ALA A 117 -6.93 15.34 0.98
C ALA A 117 -5.82 15.13 -0.04
N ASP A 118 -5.20 16.22 -0.49
CA ASP A 118 -4.12 16.17 -1.48
C ASP A 118 -2.77 15.90 -0.83
N THR A 119 -1.77 15.62 -1.67
CA THR A 119 -0.38 15.40 -1.24
C THR A 119 0.05 16.50 -0.30
N SER A 120 0.41 16.14 0.94
CA SER A 120 0.91 17.11 1.90
C SER A 120 2.36 17.41 1.56
N ASP A 121 2.66 18.65 1.19
CA ASP A 121 4.05 19.11 1.06
C ASP A 121 4.81 18.78 2.35
N GLN A 122 5.89 18.01 2.23
CA GLN A 122 6.77 17.73 3.36
C GLN A 122 7.33 19.06 3.92
N PRO A 123 7.41 19.24 5.25
CA PRO A 123 8.26 20.29 5.78
C PRO A 123 9.72 19.96 5.42
N LYS A 124 10.36 20.91 4.72
CA LYS A 124 11.79 20.89 4.40
C LYS A 124 12.68 20.78 5.64
#